data_AF-A0A3D2XA55-F1
#
_entry.id   AF-A0A3D2XA55-F1
#
_cell.length_a   1.000
_cell.length_b   1.000
_cell.length_c   1.000
_cell.angle_alpha   90.00
_cell.angle_beta   90.00
_cell.angle_gamma   90.00
#
_symmetry.space_group_name_H-M   'P 1'
#
loop_
_entity.id
_entity.type
_entity.pdbx_description
1 polymer ?
#
loop_
_entity_poly.entity_id
_entity_poly.type
_entity_poly.pdbx_seq_one_letter_code
_entity_poly.pdbx_strand_id
1 'polypeptide(L)' 'SRILAISPISNIYVNGKTAKKLYDRYSESETGLKAICLPSTSPANAMFSLEKLVEEWKVILEPLGGNYED' A
#
# COMPACT_ATOMS: atom_id res chain seq x y z
N SER A 1 -6.96 -14.85 -7.06
CA SER A 1 -5.92 -15.15 -6.04
C SER A 1 -6.44 -16.05 -4.93
N ARG A 2 -5.80 -17.22 -4.68
CA ARG A 2 -6.17 -18.13 -3.58
C ARG A 2 -6.07 -17.45 -2.21
N ILE A 3 -5.05 -16.62 -2.02
CA ILE A 3 -4.82 -15.90 -0.75
C ILE A 3 -6.02 -15.00 -0.43
N LEU A 4 -6.46 -14.19 -1.40
CA LEU A 4 -7.60 -13.29 -1.19
C LEU A 4 -8.93 -14.04 -1.01
N ALA A 5 -9.09 -15.21 -1.62
CA ALA A 5 -10.29 -16.01 -1.46
C ALA A 5 -10.46 -16.63 -0.06
N ILE A 6 -9.37 -16.77 0.71
CA ILE A 6 -9.38 -17.47 2.01
C ILE A 6 -8.94 -16.60 3.18
N SER A 7 -8.68 -15.30 2.95
CA SER A 7 -8.23 -14.37 3.97
C SER A 7 -9.09 -13.11 3.98
N PRO A 8 -9.23 -12.42 5.12
CA PRO A 8 -9.99 -11.19 5.24
C PRO A 8 -9.22 -9.97 4.72
N ILE A 9 -8.40 -10.12 3.67
CA ILE A 9 -7.67 -8.97 3.10
C ILE A 9 -8.67 -8.03 2.43
N SER A 10 -8.79 -6.82 2.99
CA SER A 10 -9.66 -5.75 2.48
C SER A 10 -8.91 -4.63 1.78
N ASN A 11 -7.59 -4.52 2.00
CA ASN A 11 -6.77 -3.41 1.52
C ASN A 11 -5.46 -3.92 0.93
N ILE A 12 -5.04 -3.34 -0.20
CA ILE A 12 -3.74 -3.58 -0.82
C ILE A 12 -3.03 -2.25 -0.99
N TYR A 13 -1.81 -2.15 -0.48
CA TYR A 13 -0.94 -0.98 -0.62
C TYR A 13 0.28 -1.37 -1.45
N VAL A 14 0.67 -0.50 -2.38
CA VAL A 14 1.84 -0.72 -3.25
C VAL A 14 2.88 0.37 -3.04
N ASN A 15 4.14 -0.07 -2.99
CA ASN A 15 5.29 0.77 -2.69
C ASN A 15 5.85 1.41 -3.98
N GLY A 16 5.36 2.61 -4.33
CA GLY A 16 5.81 3.39 -5.47
C GLY A 16 5.06 3.13 -6.80
N LYS A 17 5.21 4.06 -7.74
CA LYS A 17 4.47 4.11 -9.02
C LYS A 17 4.70 2.90 -9.91
N THR A 18 5.91 2.35 -9.92
CA THR A 18 6.22 1.14 -10.72
C THR A 18 5.44 -0.06 -10.20
N ALA A 19 5.38 -0.25 -8.88
CA ALA A 19 4.59 -1.32 -8.26
C ALA A 19 3.10 -1.16 -8.58
N LYS A 20 2.57 0.07 -8.51
CA LYS A 20 1.19 0.37 -8.92
C LYS A 20 0.93 -0.01 -10.38
N LYS A 21 1.78 0.43 -11.31
CA LYS A 21 1.62 0.11 -12.74
C LYS A 21 1.60 -1.40 -13.01
N LEU A 22 2.46 -2.16 -12.32
CA LEU A 22 2.49 -3.62 -12.46
C LEU A 22 1.25 -4.27 -11.85
N TYR A 23 0.84 -3.82 -10.67
CA TYR A 23 -0.38 -4.29 -10.03
C TYR A 23 -1.62 -4.07 -10.90
N ASP A 24 -1.80 -2.86 -11.42
CA ASP A 24 -2.95 -2.49 -12.24
C ASP A 24 -3.02 -3.34 -13.50
N ARG A 25 -1.85 -3.67 -14.08
CA ARG A 25 -1.77 -4.46 -15.30
C ARG A 25 -2.02 -5.95 -15.08
N TYR A 26 -1.49 -6.51 -14.00
CA TYR A 26 -1.37 -7.97 -13.85
C TYR A 26 -2.18 -8.55 -12.69
N SER A 27 -2.55 -7.74 -11.70
CA SER A 27 -3.12 -8.23 -10.44
C SER A 27 -4.49 -7.64 -10.13
N GLU A 28 -4.80 -6.40 -10.54
CA GLU A 28 -6.09 -5.77 -10.20
C GLU A 28 -7.29 -6.59 -10.68
N SER A 29 -7.25 -7.13 -11.90
CA SER A 29 -8.32 -7.98 -12.44
C SER A 29 -8.49 -9.30 -11.69
N GLU A 30 -7.40 -9.89 -11.21
CA GLU A 30 -7.43 -11.18 -10.49
C GLU A 30 -7.80 -11.03 -9.00
N THR A 31 -7.50 -9.87 -8.44
CA THR A 31 -7.74 -9.55 -7.03
C THR A 31 -9.10 -8.90 -6.82
N GLY A 32 -9.64 -8.19 -7.82
CA GLY A 32 -10.85 -7.39 -7.71
C GLY A 32 -10.72 -6.18 -6.79
N LEU A 33 -9.51 -5.91 -6.29
CA LEU A 33 -9.22 -4.84 -5.32
C LEU A 33 -8.32 -3.80 -5.97
N LYS A 34 -8.66 -2.52 -5.80
CA LYS A 34 -7.76 -1.44 -6.19
C LYS A 34 -6.65 -1.30 -5.16
N ALA A 35 -5.41 -1.28 -5.62
CA ALA A 35 -4.29 -0.96 -4.75
C ALA A 35 -4.14 0.55 -4.53
N ILE A 36 -3.86 0.96 -3.29
CA ILE A 36 -3.49 2.32 -2.91
C ILE A 36 -1.98 2.47 -3.13
N CYS A 37 -1.57 3.47 -3.92
CA CYS A 37 -0.16 3.74 -4.20
C CYS A 37 0.43 4.68 -3.14
N LEU A 38 1.44 4.20 -2.43
CA LEU A 38 2.19 5.00 -1.46
C LEU A 38 3.57 5.37 -2.00
N PRO A 39 4.23 6.42 -1.45
CA PRO A 39 5.59 6.78 -1.84
C PRO A 39 6.57 5.63 -1.65
N SER A 40 7.57 5.54 -2.53
CA SER A 40 8.60 4.50 -2.43
C SER A 40 9.42 4.65 -1.15
N THR A 41 9.55 3.59 -0.35
CA THR A 41 10.42 3.58 0.84
C THR A 41 11.90 3.33 0.53
N SER A 42 12.25 3.22 -0.76
CA SER A 42 13.65 3.06 -1.17
C SER A 42 14.46 4.34 -0.89
N PRO A 43 15.74 4.23 -0.47
CA PRO A 43 16.63 5.38 -0.34
C PRO A 43 16.80 6.20 -1.63
N ALA A 44 16.56 5.57 -2.80
CA ALA A 44 16.57 6.27 -4.08
C ALA A 44 15.44 7.30 -4.22
N ASN A 45 14.40 7.22 -3.37
CA ASN A 45 13.35 8.23 -3.27
C ASN A 45 13.81 9.41 -2.40
N ALA A 46 14.87 10.10 -2.82
CA ALA A 46 15.45 11.24 -2.12
C ALA A 46 14.50 12.45 -1.99
N MET A 47 13.34 12.42 -2.64
CA MET A 47 12.28 13.43 -2.53
C MET A 47 11.54 13.38 -1.19
N PHE A 48 11.57 12.24 -0.48
CA PHE A 48 10.89 12.06 0.80
C PHE A 48 11.91 11.92 1.92
N SER A 49 11.76 12.72 2.98
CA SER A 49 12.42 12.43 4.25
C SER A 49 11.74 11.23 4.94
N LEU A 50 12.40 10.65 5.94
CA LEU A 50 11.82 9.57 6.72
C LEU A 50 10.50 9.98 7.39
N GLU A 51 10.45 11.17 7.97
CA GLU A 51 9.28 11.71 8.65
C GLU A 51 8.11 11.85 7.67
N LYS A 52 8.39 12.30 6.44
CA LYS A 52 7.36 12.40 5.40
C LYS A 52 6.89 11.02 4.95
N LEU A 53 7.79 10.03 4.84
CA LEU A 53 7.38 8.65 4.56
C LEU A 53 6.46 8.12 5.67
N VAL A 54 6.80 8.35 6.94
CA VAL A 54 5.94 7.93 8.06
C VAL A 54 4.56 8.55 7.94
N GLU A 55 4.46 9.87 7.71
CA GLU A 55 3.18 10.56 7.60
C GLU A 55 2.32 10.02 6.45
N GLU A 56 2.90 9.84 5.26
CA GLU A 56 2.19 9.33 4.09
C GLU A 56 1.71 7.89 4.27
N TRP A 57 2.45 7.09 5.05
CA TRP A 57 2.11 5.69 5.30
C TRP A 57 1.11 5.50 6.44
N LYS A 58 0.76 6.54 7.23
CA LYS A 58 -0.25 6.44 8.32
C LYS A 58 -1.63 5.96 7.86
N VAL A 59 -1.97 6.11 6.58
CA VAL A 59 -3.22 5.60 5.99
C VAL A 59 -3.40 4.09 6.19
N ILE A 60 -2.31 3.33 6.41
CA ILE A 60 -2.41 1.88 6.69
C ILE A 60 -3.00 1.57 8.07
N LEU A 61 -3.04 2.57 8.97
CA LEU A 61 -3.58 2.44 10.32
C LEU A 61 -5.10 2.63 10.36
N GLU A 62 -5.70 3.28 9.36
CA GLU A 62 -7.15 3.56 9.33
C GLU A 62 -7.98 2.27 9.47
N PRO A 63 -7.69 1.16 8.75
CA PRO A 63 -8.45 -0.08 8.90
C PRO A 63 -8.25 -0.76 10.26
N LEU A 64 -7.24 -0.36 11.04
CA LEU A 64 -6.91 -0.97 12.34
C LEU A 64 -7.67 -0.31 13.51
N GLY A 65 -8.54 0.66 13.24
CA GLY A 65 -9.42 1.25 14.25
C GLY A 65 -8.80 2.36 15.09
N GLY A 66 -7.74 3.02 14.61
CA GLY A 66 -7.23 4.28 15.18
C GLY A 66 -6.61 4.21 16.58
N ASN A 67 -6.46 3.02 17.17
CA ASN A 67 -5.88 2.83 18.51
C ASN A 67 -4.35 2.62 18.51
N TYR A 68 -3.66 3.00 17.43
CA TYR A 68 -2.21 3.01 17.40
C TYR A 68 -1.74 4.39 17.88
N GLU A 69 -1.51 4.52 19.19
CA GLU A 69 -0.79 5.66 19.75
C GLU A 69 0.72 5.53 19.40
N ASP A 70 1.36 6.66 19.09
CA ASP A 70 2.79 6.78 18.77
C ASP A 70 3.69 6.52 20.01
#